data_AF-A0AA86RHV9-F1
#
_entry.id   AF-A0AA86RHV9-F1
#
_cell.length_a   1.000
_cell.length_b   1.000
_cell.length_c   1.000
_cell.angle_alpha   90.00
_cell.angle_beta   90.00
_cell.angle_gamma   90.00
#
_symmetry.space_group_name_H-M   'P 1'
#
loop_
_entity.id
_entity.type
_entity.pdbx_description
1 polymer ?
#
loop_
_entity_poly.entity_id
_entity_poly.type
_entity_poly.pdbx_seq_one_letter_code
_entity_poly.pdbx_strand_id
1 'polypeptide(L)'
;MQIDWSRQELTSEQLEAKLQQFLDSEQMLMSLNLSDNLISDLSPLYRVLQSQYVCNTLKILNLSTNKLSHVNIKKLPGLFSLDLSYNENIHDVSFEEVPSLKMIDLRFCAIDDVSLLNIMQSSIKPKNLRLQGNKITDLGIQTLIDNKFLHEKLLNLTSLELKNTLTQKYFQINQIVKELPQQNKPKQVLAPIGNDSRHSSARSVSGALGQIKKKTINDYLEQLDKVHNEAIQKQQLSKEMDKQLQENQQAQEIVEQTYPQSLVETLVGNKYKIFREVPEMCAQAHVCVALTVGVKLQNDLEEAIAYGFARKVGTIFCKDKKGSQYDCRQRCGIVLSLIQKKISDLDEQQQKINDQKEFSGTNATGGDLGLVVIGKGFK
;
A
#
# COMPACT_ATOMS: atom_id res chain seq x y z
N MET A 1 12.56 31.80 -3.02
CA MET A 1 13.89 31.71 -2.38
C MET A 1 14.39 30.27 -2.42
N GLN A 2 15.71 30.08 -2.39
CA GLN A 2 16.34 28.78 -2.18
C GLN A 2 17.14 28.87 -0.88
N ILE A 3 16.96 27.91 0.02
CA ILE A 3 17.64 27.86 1.31
C ILE A 3 18.56 26.65 1.34
N ASP A 4 19.82 26.89 1.71
CA ASP A 4 20.79 25.84 1.99
C ASP A 4 21.20 25.86 3.46
N TRP A 5 20.72 24.85 4.19
CA TRP A 5 21.07 24.57 5.57
C TRP A 5 21.78 23.23 5.72
N SER A 6 22.45 22.76 4.66
CA SER A 6 23.24 21.55 4.73
C SER A 6 24.51 21.74 5.56
N ARG A 7 25.02 20.64 6.16
CA ARG A 7 26.32 20.61 6.87
C ARG A 7 26.42 21.57 8.04
N GLN A 8 25.35 21.70 8.80
CA GLN A 8 25.28 22.62 9.94
C GLN A 8 25.15 21.89 11.27
N GLU A 9 25.27 20.56 11.26
CA GLU A 9 25.07 19.70 12.43
C GLU A 9 23.70 19.93 13.09
N LEU A 10 22.69 20.33 12.30
CA LEU A 10 21.37 20.67 12.82
C LEU A 10 20.72 19.43 13.43
N THR A 11 20.36 19.57 14.70
CA THR A 11 19.43 18.68 15.39
C THR A 11 17.98 19.03 15.03
N SER A 12 17.03 18.15 15.32
CA SER A 12 15.60 18.43 15.12
C SER A 12 15.11 19.66 15.90
N GLU A 13 15.65 19.92 17.09
CA GLU A 13 15.31 21.09 17.91
C GLU A 13 15.82 22.40 17.27
N GLN A 14 17.06 22.41 16.79
CA GLN A 14 17.63 23.57 16.10
C GLN A 14 16.93 23.83 14.75
N LEU A 15 16.49 22.77 14.07
CA LEU A 15 15.70 22.89 12.86
C LEU A 15 14.38 23.63 13.13
N GLU A 16 13.68 23.33 14.22
CA GLU A 16 12.42 24.01 14.58
C GLU A 16 12.64 25.52 14.74
N ALA A 17 13.68 25.93 15.45
CA ALA A 17 14.00 27.35 15.64
C ALA A 17 14.29 28.07 14.31
N LYS A 18 15.05 27.44 13.39
CA LYS A 18 15.33 28.01 12.06
C LYS A 18 14.10 28.10 11.19
N LEU A 19 13.26 27.08 11.23
CA LEU A 19 12.00 27.04 10.50
C LEU A 19 11.04 28.12 10.97
N GLN A 20 10.98 28.38 12.29
CA GLN A 20 10.17 29.45 12.84
C GLN A 20 10.64 30.83 12.35
N GLN A 21 11.95 31.09 12.40
CA GLN A 21 12.52 32.33 11.86
C GLN A 21 12.24 32.52 10.36
N PHE A 22 12.25 31.42 9.59
CA PHE A 22 11.88 31.47 8.18
C PHE A 22 10.39 31.83 7.98
N LEU A 23 9.47 31.26 8.76
CA LEU A 23 8.05 31.58 8.67
C LEU A 23 7.78 33.07 8.90
N ASP A 24 8.49 33.69 9.84
CA ASP A 24 8.38 35.13 10.13
C ASP A 24 8.82 36.02 8.95
N SER A 25 9.59 35.48 7.99
CA SER A 25 10.02 36.21 6.80
C SER A 25 8.96 36.28 5.70
N GLU A 26 7.92 35.45 5.75
CA GLU A 26 6.84 35.34 4.76
C GLU A 26 7.30 35.15 3.30
N GLN A 27 8.52 34.63 3.10
CA GLN A 27 9.08 34.47 1.77
C GLN A 27 8.71 33.10 1.16
N MET A 28 8.42 33.11 -0.14
CA MET A 28 8.13 31.87 -0.88
C MET A 28 9.38 30.98 -0.99
N LEU A 29 9.26 29.70 -0.62
CA LEU A 29 10.38 28.74 -0.66
C LEU A 29 10.27 27.79 -1.86
N MET A 30 11.27 27.80 -2.74
CA MET A 30 11.31 26.96 -3.94
C MET A 30 12.21 25.74 -3.76
N SER A 31 13.26 25.85 -2.95
CA SER A 31 14.21 24.78 -2.68
C SER A 31 14.67 24.85 -1.24
N LEU A 32 14.72 23.69 -0.57
CA LEU A 32 15.24 23.54 0.78
C LEU A 32 16.25 22.40 0.80
N ASN A 33 17.50 22.71 1.12
CA ASN A 33 18.55 21.74 1.34
C ASN A 33 18.84 21.62 2.84
N LEU A 34 18.56 20.45 3.41
CA LEU A 34 18.78 20.06 4.79
C LEU A 34 19.75 18.88 4.89
N SER A 35 20.49 18.59 3.83
CA SER A 35 21.37 17.42 3.79
C SER A 35 22.52 17.49 4.79
N ASP A 36 23.05 16.34 5.19
CA ASP A 36 24.27 16.25 6.00
C ASP A 36 24.11 16.98 7.35
N ASN A 37 23.08 16.56 8.10
CA ASN A 37 22.73 17.08 9.41
C ASN A 37 22.41 15.91 10.36
N LEU A 38 21.92 16.21 11.56
CA LEU A 38 21.60 15.22 12.61
C LEU A 38 20.09 15.13 12.85
N ILE A 39 19.27 15.45 11.85
CA ILE A 39 17.82 15.49 11.96
C ILE A 39 17.28 14.07 12.03
N SER A 40 16.52 13.75 13.08
CA SER A 40 15.86 12.45 13.25
C SER A 40 14.34 12.55 13.28
N ASP A 41 13.81 13.70 13.69
CA ASP A 41 12.39 14.03 13.69
C ASP A 41 12.08 15.16 12.69
N LEU A 42 11.14 14.89 11.77
CA LEU A 42 10.65 15.82 10.74
C LEU A 42 9.37 16.54 11.15
N SER A 43 8.82 16.28 12.34
CA SER A 43 7.59 16.92 12.81
C SER A 43 7.60 18.46 12.69
N PRO A 44 8.71 19.16 13.03
CA PRO A 44 8.79 20.61 12.82
C PRO A 44 8.72 20.99 11.34
N LEU A 45 9.38 20.22 10.46
CA LEU A 45 9.38 20.46 9.02
C LEU A 45 7.98 20.28 8.42
N TYR A 46 7.24 19.25 8.84
CA TYR A 46 5.88 19.00 8.32
C TYR A 46 4.93 20.18 8.56
N ARG A 47 5.08 20.91 9.68
CA ARG A 47 4.30 22.12 9.95
C ARG A 47 4.58 23.20 8.91
N VAL A 48 5.86 23.44 8.60
CA VAL A 48 6.27 24.46 7.63
C VAL A 48 5.91 24.09 6.20
N LEU A 49 6.04 22.81 5.84
CA LEU A 49 5.66 22.30 4.52
C LEU A 49 4.18 22.53 4.19
N GLN A 50 3.31 22.63 5.19
CA GLN A 50 1.88 22.92 5.02
C GLN A 50 1.56 24.42 4.95
N SER A 51 2.51 25.31 5.24
CA SER A 51 2.28 26.75 5.19
C SER A 51 2.09 27.24 3.74
N GLN A 52 1.30 28.30 3.57
CA GLN A 52 1.01 28.90 2.26
C GLN A 52 2.26 29.37 1.50
N TYR A 53 3.33 29.67 2.24
CA TYR A 53 4.61 30.14 1.69
C TYR A 53 5.46 29.01 1.07
N VAL A 54 5.14 27.75 1.39
CA VAL A 54 5.95 26.58 1.03
C VAL A 54 5.15 25.54 0.24
N CYS A 55 3.92 25.22 0.63
CA CYS A 55 3.19 24.06 0.11
C CYS A 55 3.01 24.08 -1.42
N ASN A 56 2.77 25.26 -1.99
CA ASN A 56 2.53 25.44 -3.43
C ASN A 56 3.78 25.78 -4.23
N THR A 57 4.86 26.17 -3.55
CA THR A 57 6.06 26.75 -4.16
C THR A 57 7.23 25.79 -4.13
N LEU A 58 7.37 24.95 -3.09
CA LEU A 58 8.49 24.05 -2.93
C LEU A 58 8.57 23.06 -4.10
N LYS A 59 9.71 23.07 -4.79
CA LYS A 59 10.01 22.19 -5.93
C LYS A 59 11.06 21.15 -5.59
N ILE A 60 12.00 21.47 -4.70
CA ILE A 60 13.13 20.61 -4.36
C ILE A 60 13.25 20.53 -2.84
N LEU A 61 13.31 19.31 -2.33
CA LEU A 61 13.60 19.03 -0.93
C LEU A 61 14.74 18.02 -0.85
N ASN A 62 15.84 18.40 -0.21
CA ASN A 62 16.96 17.50 0.05
C ASN A 62 17.10 17.27 1.55
N LEU A 63 16.93 16.02 1.96
CA LEU A 63 16.99 15.51 3.33
C LEU A 63 18.03 14.39 3.46
N SER A 64 18.91 14.23 2.46
CA SER A 64 19.92 13.18 2.45
C SER A 64 20.91 13.28 3.62
N THR A 65 21.53 12.17 4.01
CA THR A 65 22.55 12.13 5.08
C THR A 65 22.04 12.75 6.39
N ASN A 66 20.99 12.15 6.95
CA ASN A 66 20.41 12.51 8.24
C ASN A 66 20.19 11.24 9.06
N LYS A 67 19.42 11.33 10.16
CA LYS A 67 19.11 10.20 11.05
C LYS A 67 17.64 9.78 10.95
N LEU A 68 17.06 9.91 9.75
CA LEU A 68 15.64 9.64 9.53
C LEU A 68 15.38 8.12 9.50
N SER A 69 14.25 7.71 10.05
CA SER A 69 13.76 6.32 9.99
C SER A 69 12.43 6.17 9.26
N HIS A 70 11.59 7.22 9.28
CA HIS A 70 10.28 7.25 8.64
C HIS A 70 10.06 8.59 7.98
N VAL A 71 9.54 8.57 6.75
CA VAL A 71 9.27 9.81 6.00
C VAL A 71 7.91 9.76 5.34
N ASN A 72 7.15 10.83 5.51
CA ASN A 72 5.79 10.93 5.06
C ASN A 72 5.58 12.29 4.40
N ILE A 73 5.63 12.33 3.07
CA ILE A 73 5.51 13.57 2.32
C ILE A 73 4.07 13.72 1.85
N LYS A 74 3.37 14.73 2.38
CA LYS A 74 1.97 14.99 2.08
C LYS A 74 1.74 16.42 1.59
N LYS A 75 0.78 16.60 0.70
CA LYS A 75 0.22 17.91 0.31
C LYS A 75 1.24 18.91 -0.24
N LEU A 76 2.18 18.42 -1.05
CA LEU A 76 3.15 19.26 -1.76
C LEU A 76 2.92 19.14 -3.27
N PRO A 77 1.86 19.77 -3.82
CA PRO A 77 1.51 19.66 -5.23
C PRO A 77 2.61 20.17 -6.16
N GLY A 78 3.48 21.06 -5.66
CA GLY A 78 4.61 21.60 -6.41
C GLY A 78 5.87 20.74 -6.39
N LEU A 79 6.04 19.80 -5.45
CA LEU A 79 7.30 19.10 -5.22
C LEU A 79 7.66 18.24 -6.43
N PHE A 80 8.84 18.46 -6.99
CA PHE A 80 9.33 17.81 -8.20
C PHE A 80 10.48 16.83 -7.92
N SER A 81 11.36 17.18 -6.96
CA SER A 81 12.52 16.38 -6.58
C SER A 81 12.62 16.22 -5.07
N LEU A 82 12.83 14.98 -4.64
CA LEU A 82 13.05 14.60 -3.25
C LEU A 82 14.31 13.74 -3.15
N ASP A 83 15.24 14.14 -2.30
CA ASP A 83 16.42 13.34 -1.96
C ASP A 83 16.38 12.95 -0.48
N LEU A 84 16.37 11.65 -0.23
CA LEU A 84 16.36 11.00 1.08
C LEU A 84 17.55 10.06 1.25
N SER A 85 18.49 10.05 0.31
CA SER A 85 19.60 9.11 0.29
C SER A 85 20.47 9.17 1.55
N TYR A 86 21.15 8.08 1.88
CA TYR A 86 22.02 7.98 3.07
C TYR A 86 21.29 8.26 4.39
N ASN A 87 20.01 7.89 4.47
CA ASN A 87 19.31 7.74 5.75
C ASN A 87 19.09 6.23 5.97
N GLU A 88 20.10 5.58 6.55
CA GLU A 88 20.22 4.11 6.58
C GLU A 88 19.05 3.40 7.28
N ASN A 89 18.30 4.11 8.12
CA ASN A 89 17.16 3.56 8.85
C ASN A 89 15.82 3.74 8.14
N ILE A 90 15.77 4.45 7.00
CA ILE A 90 14.53 4.59 6.23
C ILE A 90 14.18 3.26 5.58
N HIS A 91 13.08 2.68 6.05
CA HIS A 91 12.44 1.50 5.48
C HIS A 91 10.94 1.73 5.21
N ASP A 92 10.39 2.88 5.60
CA ASP A 92 9.02 3.27 5.30
C ASP A 92 8.97 4.70 4.77
N VAL A 93 8.43 4.84 3.55
CA VAL A 93 8.26 6.10 2.85
C VAL A 93 6.89 6.14 2.20
N SER A 94 6.11 7.17 2.53
CA SER A 94 4.77 7.38 1.99
C SER A 94 4.62 8.73 1.31
N PHE A 95 3.74 8.74 0.29
CA PHE A 95 3.48 9.88 -0.58
C PHE A 95 1.98 10.09 -0.72
N GLU A 96 1.47 11.25 -0.30
CA GLU A 96 0.06 11.62 -0.40
C GLU A 96 -0.08 13.02 -1.03
N GLU A 97 -0.94 13.19 -2.03
CA GLU A 97 -1.17 14.50 -2.67
C GLU A 97 0.13 15.21 -3.16
N VAL A 98 1.06 14.44 -3.75
CA VAL A 98 2.31 14.94 -4.37
C VAL A 98 2.41 14.62 -5.88
N PRO A 99 1.41 15.03 -6.70
CA PRO A 99 1.28 14.61 -8.10
C PRO A 99 2.46 14.97 -9.01
N SER A 100 3.22 16.00 -8.64
CA SER A 100 4.35 16.51 -9.44
C SER A 100 5.67 15.80 -9.19
N LEU A 101 5.77 14.91 -8.20
CA LEU A 101 7.05 14.29 -7.82
C LEU A 101 7.56 13.35 -8.92
N LYS A 102 8.70 13.69 -9.53
CA LYS A 102 9.31 12.96 -10.64
C LYS A 102 10.68 12.37 -10.33
N MET A 103 11.41 12.96 -9.40
CA MET A 103 12.77 12.53 -9.04
C MET A 103 12.80 12.15 -7.57
N ILE A 104 13.15 10.89 -7.31
CA ILE A 104 13.22 10.33 -5.96
C ILE A 104 14.57 9.63 -5.82
N ASP A 105 15.36 10.10 -4.86
CA ASP A 105 16.62 9.47 -4.47
C ASP A 105 16.49 8.85 -3.08
N LEU A 106 16.60 7.52 -3.04
CA LEU A 106 16.50 6.69 -1.84
C LEU A 106 17.72 5.77 -1.73
N ARG A 107 18.86 6.16 -2.32
CA ARG A 107 20.07 5.34 -2.28
C ARG A 107 20.59 5.17 -0.85
N PHE A 108 21.12 3.99 -0.54
CA PHE A 108 21.70 3.67 0.77
C PHE A 108 20.75 3.96 1.93
N CYS A 109 19.51 3.52 1.78
CA CYS A 109 18.53 3.43 2.85
C CYS A 109 18.35 1.94 3.21
N ALA A 110 17.30 1.63 3.98
CA ALA A 110 16.88 0.26 4.29
C ALA A 110 15.60 -0.14 3.54
N ILE A 111 15.37 0.38 2.33
CA ILE A 111 14.21 0.01 1.50
C ILE A 111 14.30 -1.48 1.16
N ASP A 112 13.24 -2.23 1.45
CA ASP A 112 13.11 -3.63 1.07
C ASP A 112 12.05 -3.81 -0.02
N ASP A 113 11.70 -5.07 -0.31
CA ASP A 113 10.70 -5.41 -1.32
C ASP A 113 9.31 -4.84 -0.99
N VAL A 114 8.92 -4.82 0.28
CA VAL A 114 7.63 -4.29 0.71
C VAL A 114 7.60 -2.77 0.56
N SER A 115 8.65 -2.10 1.03
CA SER A 115 8.81 -0.64 0.89
C SER A 115 8.79 -0.21 -0.58
N LEU A 116 9.49 -0.95 -1.46
CA LEU A 116 9.49 -0.71 -2.90
C LEU A 116 8.09 -0.82 -3.49
N LEU A 117 7.34 -1.87 -3.14
CA LEU A 117 5.97 -2.07 -3.61
C LEU A 117 5.06 -0.94 -3.14
N ASN A 118 5.17 -0.49 -1.89
CA ASN A 118 4.39 0.63 -1.35
C ASN A 118 4.67 1.94 -2.12
N ILE A 119 5.95 2.24 -2.39
CA ILE A 119 6.35 3.39 -3.21
C ILE A 119 5.74 3.27 -4.62
N MET A 120 5.77 2.08 -5.22
CA MET A 120 5.23 1.85 -6.56
C MET A 120 3.69 1.80 -6.60
N GLN A 121 3.00 1.47 -5.51
CA GLN A 121 1.54 1.50 -5.43
C GLN A 121 0.98 2.92 -5.20
N SER A 122 1.76 3.81 -4.60
CA SER A 122 1.34 5.18 -4.33
C SER A 122 0.95 5.97 -5.60
N SER A 123 0.23 7.08 -5.42
CA SER A 123 -0.31 7.89 -6.52
C SER A 123 0.74 8.64 -7.36
N ILE A 124 1.99 8.71 -6.89
CA ILE A 124 3.08 9.37 -7.63
C ILE A 124 3.37 8.64 -8.94
N LYS A 125 3.89 9.39 -9.91
CA LYS A 125 4.33 8.87 -11.20
C LYS A 125 5.79 9.28 -11.41
N PRO A 126 6.74 8.64 -10.68
CA PRO A 126 8.15 8.98 -10.77
C PRO A 126 8.67 8.76 -12.19
N LYS A 127 9.72 9.48 -12.55
CA LYS A 127 10.49 9.29 -13.79
C LYS A 127 11.89 8.78 -13.50
N ASN A 128 12.46 9.21 -12.38
CA ASN A 128 13.77 8.76 -11.93
C ASN A 128 13.62 8.25 -10.51
N LEU A 129 13.90 6.97 -10.30
CA LEU A 129 13.85 6.31 -9.00
C LEU A 129 15.22 5.68 -8.72
N ARG A 130 15.92 6.18 -7.70
CA ARG A 130 17.25 5.71 -7.34
C ARG A 130 17.21 4.95 -6.03
N LEU A 131 17.57 3.67 -6.09
CA LEU A 131 17.43 2.70 -5.02
C LEU A 131 18.73 1.90 -4.80
N GLN A 132 19.86 2.38 -5.32
CA GLN A 132 21.15 1.73 -5.14
C GLN A 132 21.46 1.52 -3.65
N GLY A 133 22.00 0.36 -3.27
CA GLY A 133 22.45 0.11 -1.90
C GLY A 133 21.34 -0.25 -0.91
N ASN A 134 20.14 -0.60 -1.39
CA ASN A 134 19.01 -1.02 -0.56
C ASN A 134 18.87 -2.55 -0.46
N LYS A 135 17.89 -3.05 0.29
CA LYS A 135 17.66 -4.48 0.59
C LYS A 135 16.67 -5.15 -0.36
N ILE A 136 16.49 -4.60 -1.56
CA ILE A 136 15.58 -5.12 -2.59
C ILE A 136 16.13 -6.41 -3.19
N THR A 137 15.31 -7.45 -3.28
CA THR A 137 15.67 -8.78 -3.80
C THR A 137 15.04 -9.03 -5.18
N ASP A 138 15.37 -10.18 -5.79
CA ASP A 138 14.72 -10.61 -7.04
C ASP A 138 13.22 -10.84 -6.88
N LEU A 139 12.74 -11.13 -5.67
CA LEU A 139 11.32 -11.35 -5.40
C LEU A 139 10.52 -10.05 -5.58
N GLY A 140 10.91 -8.96 -4.91
CA GLY A 140 10.23 -7.67 -5.05
C GLY A 140 10.21 -7.15 -6.50
N ILE A 141 11.30 -7.37 -7.22
CA ILE A 141 11.36 -7.08 -8.67
C ILE A 141 10.36 -7.93 -9.45
N GLN A 142 10.33 -9.25 -9.22
CA GLN A 142 9.43 -10.14 -9.93
C GLN A 142 7.97 -9.75 -9.65
N THR A 143 7.64 -9.40 -8.41
CA THR A 143 6.31 -8.90 -8.02
C THR A 143 5.93 -7.63 -8.76
N LEU A 144 6.87 -6.69 -8.97
CA LEU A 144 6.62 -5.49 -9.79
C LEU A 144 6.32 -5.84 -11.25
N ILE A 145 6.96 -6.87 -11.79
CA ILE A 145 6.79 -7.29 -13.20
C ILE A 145 5.48 -8.06 -13.37
N ASP A 146 5.16 -8.97 -12.45
CA ASP A 146 3.98 -9.83 -12.55
C ASP A 146 2.68 -9.04 -12.29
N ASN A 147 2.75 -7.97 -11.49
CA ASN A 147 1.63 -7.08 -11.30
C ASN A 147 1.48 -6.12 -12.48
N LYS A 148 0.46 -6.33 -13.32
CA LYS A 148 0.18 -5.51 -14.51
C LYS A 148 0.23 -4.00 -14.26
N PHE A 149 -0.40 -3.52 -13.18
CA PHE A 149 -0.47 -2.09 -12.87
C PHE A 149 0.90 -1.53 -12.48
N LEU A 150 1.63 -2.23 -11.61
CA LEU A 150 2.98 -1.80 -11.19
C LEU A 150 3.99 -1.93 -12.32
N HIS A 151 3.83 -2.92 -13.19
CA HIS A 151 4.63 -3.11 -14.38
C HIS A 151 4.48 -1.92 -15.34
N GLU A 152 3.25 -1.47 -15.62
CA GLU A 152 3.04 -0.26 -16.43
C GLU A 152 3.71 0.97 -15.80
N LYS A 153 3.69 1.11 -14.47
CA LYS A 153 4.37 2.20 -13.77
C LYS A 153 5.90 2.09 -13.86
N LEU A 154 6.43 0.86 -13.77
CA LEU A 154 7.85 0.56 -13.97
C LEU A 154 8.31 0.95 -15.39
N LEU A 155 7.53 0.60 -16.41
CA LEU A 155 7.81 0.96 -17.81
C LEU A 155 7.73 2.48 -18.06
N ASN A 156 7.02 3.23 -17.22
CA ASN A 156 6.94 4.69 -17.31
C ASN A 156 8.16 5.42 -16.72
N LEU A 157 9.07 4.71 -16.05
CA LEU A 157 10.33 5.26 -15.57
C LEU A 157 11.26 5.58 -16.75
N THR A 158 12.01 6.66 -16.61
CA THR A 158 13.14 7.00 -17.47
C THR A 158 14.43 6.40 -16.94
N SER A 159 14.55 6.29 -15.61
CA SER A 159 15.70 5.66 -14.95
C SER A 159 15.26 4.93 -13.68
N LEU A 160 15.82 3.74 -13.50
CA LEU A 160 15.75 2.96 -12.28
C LEU A 160 17.18 2.55 -11.90
N GLU A 161 17.66 2.96 -10.73
CA GLU A 161 19.00 2.59 -10.26
C GLU A 161 18.90 1.57 -9.13
N LEU A 162 19.26 0.32 -9.42
CA LEU A 162 19.21 -0.81 -8.47
C LEU A 162 20.59 -1.41 -8.16
N LYS A 163 21.68 -0.70 -8.49
CA LYS A 163 23.05 -1.19 -8.24
C LYS A 163 23.23 -1.49 -6.75
N ASN A 164 24.05 -2.49 -6.40
CA ASN A 164 24.35 -2.85 -5.01
C ASN A 164 23.09 -3.12 -4.15
N THR A 165 21.99 -3.56 -4.76
CA THR A 165 20.88 -4.17 -4.03
C THR A 165 21.10 -5.69 -3.95
N LEU A 166 20.15 -6.44 -3.39
CA LEU A 166 20.20 -7.91 -3.29
C LEU A 166 19.63 -8.62 -4.53
N THR A 167 19.09 -7.88 -5.51
CA THR A 167 18.65 -8.47 -6.79
C THR A 167 19.84 -8.81 -7.67
N GLN A 168 19.81 -9.99 -8.29
CA GLN A 168 20.76 -10.40 -9.33
C GLN A 168 20.24 -10.03 -10.73
N LYS A 169 18.94 -9.76 -10.86
CA LYS A 169 18.26 -9.42 -12.12
C LYS A 169 18.29 -7.94 -12.49
N TYR A 170 18.90 -7.05 -11.69
CA TYR A 170 18.84 -5.61 -11.95
C TYR A 170 19.39 -5.17 -13.32
N PHE A 171 20.34 -5.91 -13.89
CA PHE A 171 20.86 -5.63 -15.24
C PHE A 171 19.79 -5.85 -16.31
N GLN A 172 18.98 -6.90 -16.17
CA GLN A 172 17.88 -7.24 -17.08
C GLN A 172 16.75 -6.22 -16.98
N ILE A 173 16.41 -5.75 -15.78
CA ILE A 173 15.39 -4.72 -15.58
C ILE A 173 15.82 -3.40 -16.21
N ASN A 174 17.07 -3.00 -16.03
CA ASN A 174 17.59 -1.78 -16.61
C ASN A 174 17.60 -1.83 -18.14
N GLN A 175 17.72 -3.03 -18.74
CA GLN A 175 17.49 -3.22 -20.17
C GLN A 175 16.02 -3.06 -20.52
N ILE A 176 15.09 -3.69 -19.79
CA ILE A 176 13.63 -3.52 -20.00
C ILE A 176 13.21 -2.05 -19.97
N VAL A 177 13.71 -1.27 -18.99
CA VAL A 177 13.43 0.17 -18.87
C VAL A 177 14.08 0.97 -20.02
N LYS A 178 15.24 0.54 -20.53
CA LYS A 178 15.97 1.22 -21.62
C LYS A 178 15.51 0.85 -23.04
N GLU A 179 14.97 -0.35 -23.23
CA GLU A 179 14.62 -0.94 -24.54
C GLU A 179 13.24 -0.51 -25.05
N LEU A 180 12.48 0.26 -24.26
CA LEU A 180 11.26 0.91 -24.73
C LEU A 180 11.54 1.93 -25.85
N PRO A 181 10.63 2.10 -26.83
CA PRO A 181 10.94 2.83 -28.04
C PRO A 181 11.33 4.28 -27.74
N GLN A 182 12.56 4.64 -28.06
CA GLN A 182 12.98 6.03 -28.28
C GLN A 182 12.33 6.61 -29.55
N GLN A 183 11.02 6.40 -29.76
CA GLN A 183 10.33 6.68 -31.01
C GLN A 183 10.15 8.18 -31.34
N ASN A 184 10.75 9.10 -30.59
CA ASN A 184 10.75 10.52 -30.93
C ASN A 184 12.10 11.21 -30.67
N LYS A 185 13.21 10.69 -31.22
CA LYS A 185 14.40 11.52 -31.48
C LYS A 185 14.97 11.26 -32.89
N PRO A 186 15.30 12.32 -33.66
CA PRO A 186 15.81 12.19 -35.03
C PRO A 186 17.17 11.50 -35.05
N LYS A 187 17.31 10.54 -35.97
CA LYS A 187 18.51 9.71 -36.19
C LYS A 187 19.73 10.59 -36.46
N GLN A 188 20.77 10.49 -35.62
CA GLN A 188 22.13 10.83 -36.03
C GLN A 188 22.87 9.55 -36.44
N VAL A 189 23.55 9.68 -37.58
CA VAL A 189 24.28 8.67 -38.32
C VAL A 189 25.54 8.26 -37.54
N LEU A 190 25.79 6.95 -37.40
CA LEU A 190 27.05 6.40 -36.94
C LEU A 190 27.81 5.78 -38.13
N ALA A 191 29.08 6.16 -38.27
CA ALA A 191 30.05 5.55 -39.17
C ALA A 191 30.77 4.36 -38.46
N PRO A 192 31.28 3.37 -39.21
CA PRO A 192 31.85 2.15 -38.65
C PRO A 192 33.35 2.28 -38.35
N ILE A 193 33.81 1.62 -37.28
CA ILE A 193 35.24 1.34 -37.02
C ILE A 193 35.42 -0.18 -37.01
N GLY A 194 36.44 -0.63 -37.74
CA GLY A 194 36.67 -2.02 -38.14
C GLY A 194 37.49 -2.90 -37.19
N ASN A 195 37.77 -4.07 -37.77
CA ASN A 195 38.29 -5.34 -37.26
C ASN A 195 39.75 -5.40 -36.77
N ASP A 196 40.05 -6.63 -36.28
CA ASP A 196 41.34 -7.38 -36.27
C ASP A 196 42.19 -7.30 -34.98
N SER A 197 42.84 -8.35 -34.45
CA SER A 197 43.27 -9.67 -34.97
C SER A 197 43.73 -10.64 -33.83
N ARG A 198 44.03 -11.88 -34.23
CA ARG A 198 44.45 -13.11 -33.52
C ARG A 198 45.89 -13.06 -32.93
N HIS A 199 46.20 -13.92 -31.94
CA HIS A 199 47.17 -15.05 -32.07
C HIS A 199 47.37 -15.90 -30.78
N SER A 200 47.93 -17.09 -31.03
CA SER A 200 48.01 -18.37 -30.31
C SER A 200 49.13 -18.55 -29.28
N SER A 201 49.01 -19.53 -28.37
CA SER A 201 49.86 -20.76 -28.35
C SER A 201 49.59 -21.66 -27.13
N ALA A 202 49.76 -22.98 -27.33
CA ALA A 202 49.63 -24.03 -26.34
C ALA A 202 51.01 -24.64 -25.99
N ARG A 203 51.19 -25.10 -24.74
CA ARG A 203 52.15 -26.14 -24.36
C ARG A 203 51.61 -26.98 -23.20
N SER A 204 51.85 -28.28 -23.31
CA SER A 204 51.51 -29.34 -22.36
C SER A 204 52.52 -29.42 -21.22
N VAL A 205 52.08 -29.90 -20.04
CA VAL A 205 52.87 -30.74 -19.14
C VAL A 205 51.91 -31.70 -18.42
N SER A 206 52.14 -33.00 -18.60
CA SER A 206 51.55 -34.08 -17.78
C SER A 206 52.54 -34.48 -16.69
N GLY A 207 52.02 -34.96 -15.55
CA GLY A 207 52.78 -35.77 -14.60
C GLY A 207 52.83 -35.22 -13.18
N ALA A 208 51.78 -35.48 -12.39
CA ALA A 208 51.79 -35.66 -10.92
C ALA A 208 50.35 -35.73 -10.38
N LEU A 209 49.55 -36.68 -10.87
CA LEU A 209 48.10 -36.62 -10.76
C LEU A 209 47.50 -37.97 -10.36
N GLY A 210 47.79 -38.42 -9.13
CA GLY A 210 47.33 -39.73 -8.65
C GLY A 210 46.76 -39.75 -7.25
N GLN A 211 47.33 -39.02 -6.29
CA GLN A 211 47.00 -39.24 -4.86
C GLN A 211 46.58 -37.99 -4.07
N ILE A 212 46.85 -36.79 -4.57
CA ILE A 212 46.43 -35.53 -3.91
C ILE A 212 44.96 -35.16 -4.22
N LYS A 213 44.36 -35.71 -5.30
CA LYS A 213 43.00 -35.33 -5.72
C LYS A 213 41.85 -35.92 -4.90
N LYS A 214 41.99 -37.08 -4.26
CA LYS A 214 40.83 -37.75 -3.61
C LYS A 214 40.42 -37.10 -2.28
N LYS A 215 41.38 -36.66 -1.46
CA LYS A 215 41.08 -36.01 -0.17
C LYS A 215 40.43 -34.64 -0.37
N THR A 216 40.97 -33.84 -1.29
CA THR A 216 40.42 -32.52 -1.62
C THR A 216 39.04 -32.58 -2.27
N ILE A 217 38.73 -33.62 -3.07
CA ILE A 217 37.40 -33.77 -3.66
C ILE A 217 36.35 -34.10 -2.59
N ASN A 218 36.68 -34.98 -1.62
CA ASN A 218 35.73 -35.33 -0.57
C ASN A 218 35.42 -34.14 0.35
N ASP A 219 36.44 -33.36 0.71
CA ASP A 219 36.25 -32.14 1.51
C ASP A 219 35.36 -31.10 0.77
N TYR A 220 35.48 -31.02 -0.56
CA TYR A 220 34.63 -30.17 -1.40
C TYR A 220 33.18 -30.68 -1.50
N LEU A 221 32.98 -31.99 -1.59
CA LEU A 221 31.65 -32.60 -1.63
C LEU A 221 30.91 -32.39 -0.31
N GLU A 222 31.59 -32.54 0.83
CA GLU A 222 30.99 -32.30 2.15
C GLU A 222 30.61 -30.83 2.36
N GLN A 223 31.43 -29.89 1.86
CA GLN A 223 31.08 -28.47 1.86
C GLN A 223 29.88 -28.16 0.94
N LEU A 224 29.79 -28.81 -0.22
CA LEU A 224 28.66 -28.65 -1.14
C LEU A 224 27.36 -29.18 -0.54
N ASP A 225 27.39 -30.33 0.13
CA ASP A 225 26.21 -30.89 0.80
C ASP A 225 25.74 -29.98 1.94
N LYS A 226 26.67 -29.38 2.70
CA LYS A 226 26.33 -28.40 3.74
C LYS A 226 25.63 -27.18 3.15
N VAL A 227 26.17 -26.60 2.08
CA VAL A 227 25.58 -25.44 1.40
C VAL A 227 24.21 -25.80 0.80
N HIS A 228 24.06 -27.00 0.25
CA HIS A 228 22.80 -27.48 -0.31
C HIS A 228 21.72 -27.61 0.77
N ASN A 229 22.05 -28.19 1.92
CA ASN A 229 21.12 -28.34 3.04
C ASN A 229 20.72 -26.99 3.65
N GLU A 230 21.65 -26.04 3.76
CA GLU A 230 21.35 -24.66 4.19
C GLU A 230 20.41 -23.96 3.19
N ALA A 231 20.56 -24.20 1.89
CA ALA A 231 19.68 -23.65 0.86
C ALA A 231 18.26 -24.23 0.95
N ILE A 232 18.12 -25.54 1.19
CA ILE A 232 16.82 -26.19 1.41
C ILE A 232 16.13 -25.60 2.64
N GLN A 233 16.86 -25.42 3.74
CA GLN A 233 16.30 -24.87 4.98
C GLN A 233 15.82 -23.42 4.79
N LYS A 234 16.59 -22.59 4.08
CA LYS A 234 16.17 -21.22 3.72
C LYS A 234 14.93 -21.21 2.83
N GLN A 235 14.83 -22.15 1.89
CA GLN A 235 13.66 -22.26 1.02
C GLN A 235 12.40 -22.67 1.81
N GLN A 236 12.52 -23.56 2.79
CA GLN A 236 11.43 -23.93 3.68
C GLN A 236 10.98 -22.76 4.56
N LEU A 237 11.92 -21.99 5.11
CA LEU A 237 11.62 -20.81 5.93
C LEU A 237 10.92 -19.71 5.11
N SER A 238 11.34 -19.49 3.86
CA SER A 238 10.69 -18.54 2.94
C SER A 238 9.22 -18.92 2.70
N LYS A 239 8.93 -20.20 2.46
CA LYS A 239 7.55 -20.67 2.23
C LYS A 239 6.65 -20.46 3.45
N GLU A 240 7.17 -20.64 4.66
CA GLU A 240 6.41 -20.41 5.88
C GLU A 240 6.15 -18.91 6.12
N MET A 241 7.13 -18.06 5.79
CA MET A 241 6.98 -16.61 5.88
C MET A 241 5.96 -16.07 4.87
N ASP A 242 5.96 -16.58 3.64
CA ASP A 242 4.96 -16.22 2.61
C ASP A 242 3.53 -16.59 3.04
N LYS A 243 3.38 -17.76 3.68
CA LYS A 243 2.10 -18.19 4.25
C LYS A 243 1.61 -17.25 5.36
N GLN A 244 2.49 -16.84 6.27
CA GLN A 244 2.15 -15.88 7.33
C GLN A 244 1.81 -14.49 6.77
N LEU A 245 2.50 -14.05 5.71
CA LEU A 245 2.19 -12.78 5.04
C LEU A 245 0.79 -12.82 4.40
N GLN A 246 0.43 -13.95 3.78
CA GLN A 246 -0.89 -14.13 3.18
C GLN A 246 -2.00 -14.16 4.23
N GLU A 247 -1.78 -14.82 5.37
CA GLU A 247 -2.70 -14.81 6.51
C GLU A 247 -2.88 -13.39 7.10
N ASN A 248 -1.79 -12.62 7.19
CA ASN A 248 -1.83 -11.23 7.67
C ASN A 248 -2.52 -10.27 6.69
N GLN A 249 -2.35 -10.45 5.38
CA GLN A 249 -3.05 -9.66 4.37
C GLN A 249 -4.56 -9.93 4.39
N GLN A 250 -4.96 -11.18 4.54
CA GLN A 250 -6.38 -11.53 4.73
C GLN A 250 -6.94 -10.95 6.02
N ALA A 251 -6.15 -10.91 7.10
CA ALA A 251 -6.55 -10.24 8.34
C ALA A 251 -6.65 -8.71 8.18
N GLN A 252 -5.80 -8.07 7.38
CA GLN A 252 -5.86 -6.63 7.09
C GLN A 252 -7.05 -6.24 6.22
N GLU A 253 -7.43 -7.05 5.22
CA GLU A 253 -8.65 -6.83 4.42
C GLU A 253 -9.94 -6.91 5.27
N ILE A 254 -9.91 -7.67 6.37
CA ILE A 254 -11.01 -7.72 7.35
C ILE A 254 -11.05 -6.45 8.22
N VAL A 255 -9.92 -5.75 8.38
CA VAL A 255 -9.79 -4.55 9.24
C VAL A 255 -10.18 -3.25 8.52
N GLU A 256 -10.22 -3.22 7.18
CA GLU A 256 -10.62 -2.03 6.40
C GLU A 256 -12.10 -1.98 5.97
N GLN A 257 -12.99 -2.66 6.69
CA GLN A 257 -14.41 -2.48 6.43
C GLN A 257 -14.88 -1.10 6.90
N THR A 258 -15.40 -0.30 5.97
CA THR A 258 -16.13 0.91 6.33
C THR A 258 -17.41 0.54 7.10
N TYR A 259 -17.88 1.40 8.01
CA TYR A 259 -19.14 1.13 8.73
C TYR A 259 -20.33 0.80 7.82
N PRO A 260 -20.48 1.42 6.62
CA PRO A 260 -21.50 1.01 5.67
C PRO A 260 -21.24 -0.36 5.02
N GLN A 261 -19.99 -0.80 4.85
CA GLN A 261 -19.68 -2.16 4.38
C GLN A 261 -20.04 -3.20 5.43
N SER A 262 -19.68 -2.96 6.69
CA SER A 262 -20.08 -3.85 7.80
C SER A 262 -21.60 -3.90 7.94
N LEU A 263 -22.29 -2.78 7.71
CA LEU A 263 -23.75 -2.74 7.63
C LEU A 263 -24.24 -3.64 6.49
N VAL A 264 -23.75 -3.50 5.27
CA VAL A 264 -24.19 -4.34 4.13
C VAL A 264 -23.89 -5.82 4.36
N GLU A 265 -22.71 -6.15 4.86
CA GLU A 265 -22.35 -7.53 5.19
C GLU A 265 -23.29 -8.11 6.25
N THR A 266 -23.66 -7.31 7.24
CA THR A 266 -24.64 -7.72 8.27
C THR A 266 -26.03 -7.94 7.68
N LEU A 267 -26.48 -7.07 6.79
CA LEU A 267 -27.85 -7.07 6.26
C LEU A 267 -28.09 -8.17 5.24
N VAL A 268 -27.16 -8.33 4.31
CA VAL A 268 -27.33 -9.22 3.15
C VAL A 268 -26.11 -10.09 2.89
N GLY A 269 -24.98 -9.83 3.54
CA GLY A 269 -23.74 -10.58 3.33
C GLY A 269 -22.82 -9.97 2.28
N ASN A 270 -21.53 -10.31 2.38
CA ASN A 270 -20.46 -9.76 1.54
C ASN A 270 -20.46 -10.26 0.06
N LYS A 271 -21.32 -11.23 -0.27
CA LYS A 271 -21.46 -11.78 -1.63
C LYS A 271 -22.26 -10.86 -2.56
N TYR A 272 -23.02 -9.92 -2.00
CA TYR A 272 -23.88 -9.04 -2.78
C TYR A 272 -23.09 -7.94 -3.47
N LYS A 273 -23.47 -7.61 -4.71
CA LYS A 273 -22.79 -6.59 -5.53
C LYS A 273 -22.66 -5.25 -4.79
N ILE A 274 -23.68 -4.87 -4.03
CA ILE A 274 -23.69 -3.63 -3.26
C ILE A 274 -22.57 -3.56 -2.21
N PHE A 275 -22.12 -4.69 -1.64
CA PHE A 275 -21.01 -4.72 -0.69
C PHE A 275 -19.71 -4.18 -1.30
N ARG A 276 -19.48 -4.47 -2.58
CA ARG A 276 -18.30 -4.00 -3.34
C ARG A 276 -18.45 -2.54 -3.82
N GLU A 277 -19.68 -2.07 -4.01
CA GLU A 277 -19.96 -0.70 -4.45
C GLU A 277 -19.90 0.32 -3.30
N VAL A 278 -20.01 -0.13 -2.04
CA VAL A 278 -20.11 0.75 -0.86
C VAL A 278 -18.92 1.70 -0.67
N PRO A 279 -17.64 1.29 -0.81
CA PRO A 279 -16.50 2.21 -0.69
C PRO A 279 -16.57 3.39 -1.65
N GLU A 280 -16.92 3.11 -2.91
CA GLU A 280 -17.07 4.13 -3.95
C GLU A 280 -18.26 5.04 -3.66
N MET A 281 -19.38 4.47 -3.18
CA MET A 281 -20.54 5.25 -2.74
C MET A 281 -20.21 6.16 -1.56
N CYS A 282 -19.38 5.71 -0.61
CA CYS A 282 -18.89 6.55 0.50
C CYS A 282 -18.02 7.71 0.02
N ALA A 283 -17.21 7.50 -1.01
CA ALA A 283 -16.32 8.52 -1.56
C ALA A 283 -17.04 9.56 -2.43
N GLN A 284 -18.16 9.19 -3.07
CA GLN A 284 -18.84 10.02 -4.08
C GLN A 284 -20.17 10.63 -3.62
N ALA A 285 -20.80 10.13 -2.55
CA ALA A 285 -22.20 10.48 -2.29
C ALA A 285 -22.39 11.78 -1.48
N HIS A 286 -23.24 12.67 -2.00
CA HIS A 286 -23.89 13.75 -1.23
C HIS A 286 -25.04 13.24 -0.34
N VAL A 287 -25.34 11.94 -0.37
CA VAL A 287 -26.44 11.29 0.36
C VAL A 287 -25.88 10.18 1.26
N CYS A 288 -26.50 9.96 2.42
CA CYS A 288 -26.09 8.94 3.38
C CYS A 288 -26.05 7.54 2.76
N VAL A 289 -24.90 6.87 2.75
CA VAL A 289 -24.75 5.52 2.17
C VAL A 289 -25.65 4.48 2.85
N ALA A 290 -25.85 4.57 4.17
CA ALA A 290 -26.81 3.70 4.88
C ALA A 290 -28.24 3.86 4.34
N LEU A 291 -28.62 5.06 3.89
CA LEU A 291 -29.91 5.32 3.26
C LEU A 291 -29.97 4.74 1.85
N THR A 292 -28.90 4.92 1.06
CA THR A 292 -28.84 4.35 -0.30
C THR A 292 -28.84 2.82 -0.28
N VAL A 293 -28.15 2.21 0.69
CA VAL A 293 -28.19 0.77 0.96
C VAL A 293 -29.60 0.33 1.32
N GLY A 294 -30.25 1.02 2.27
CA GLY A 294 -31.62 0.69 2.67
C GLY A 294 -32.65 0.80 1.54
N VAL A 295 -32.46 1.73 0.60
CA VAL A 295 -33.32 1.86 -0.59
C VAL A 295 -32.99 0.81 -1.65
N LYS A 296 -31.72 0.59 -1.98
CA LYS A 296 -31.29 -0.39 -2.98
C LYS A 296 -31.63 -1.83 -2.58
N LEU A 297 -31.56 -2.13 -1.28
CA LEU A 297 -31.88 -3.44 -0.71
C LEU A 297 -33.33 -3.52 -0.20
N GLN A 298 -34.19 -2.56 -0.55
CA GLN A 298 -35.53 -2.49 0.02
C GLN A 298 -36.32 -3.79 -0.20
N ASN A 299 -36.32 -4.35 -1.41
CA ASN A 299 -37.07 -5.57 -1.70
C ASN A 299 -36.57 -6.75 -0.86
N ASP A 300 -35.24 -6.96 -0.81
CA ASP A 300 -34.63 -8.04 -0.03
C ASP A 300 -34.88 -7.87 1.48
N LEU A 301 -34.82 -6.63 1.99
CA LEU A 301 -35.06 -6.32 3.40
C LEU A 301 -36.54 -6.39 3.80
N GLU A 302 -37.45 -6.01 2.90
CA GLU A 302 -38.89 -6.11 3.12
C GLU A 302 -39.37 -7.55 3.06
N GLU A 303 -38.73 -8.40 2.25
CA GLU A 303 -38.94 -9.85 2.21
C GLU A 303 -38.36 -10.55 3.45
N ALA A 304 -37.16 -10.15 3.90
CA ALA A 304 -36.48 -10.81 5.02
C ALA A 304 -36.92 -10.37 6.43
N ILE A 305 -37.33 -9.10 6.61
CA ILE A 305 -37.60 -8.52 7.93
C ILE A 305 -39.06 -8.10 8.06
N ALA A 306 -39.52 -7.12 7.28
CA ALA A 306 -40.92 -6.68 7.24
C ALA A 306 -41.13 -5.51 6.27
N TYR A 307 -42.35 -5.42 5.72
CA TYR A 307 -42.81 -4.30 4.89
C TYR A 307 -42.65 -2.93 5.58
N GLY A 308 -42.07 -1.95 4.89
CA GLY A 308 -41.94 -0.56 5.37
C GLY A 308 -40.68 -0.23 6.18
N PHE A 309 -39.71 -1.15 6.29
CA PHE A 309 -38.42 -0.90 6.96
C PHE A 309 -37.64 0.25 6.31
N ALA A 310 -37.46 0.19 4.98
CA ALA A 310 -36.78 1.24 4.21
C ALA A 310 -37.45 2.61 4.39
N ARG A 311 -38.78 2.65 4.55
CA ARG A 311 -39.55 3.88 4.81
C ARG A 311 -39.25 4.47 6.19
N LYS A 312 -39.08 3.64 7.22
CA LYS A 312 -38.72 4.09 8.58
C LYS A 312 -37.29 4.60 8.65
N VAL A 313 -36.34 3.87 8.05
CA VAL A 313 -34.93 4.30 7.94
C VAL A 313 -34.83 5.60 7.13
N GLY A 314 -35.52 5.67 5.99
CA GLY A 314 -35.59 6.87 5.16
C GLY A 314 -36.17 8.08 5.89
N THR A 315 -37.21 7.89 6.70
CA THR A 315 -37.83 8.97 7.48
C THR A 315 -36.91 9.55 8.54
N ILE A 316 -36.12 8.71 9.23
CA ILE A 316 -35.17 9.13 10.27
C ILE A 316 -34.06 10.03 9.69
N PHE A 317 -33.62 9.75 8.46
CA PHE A 317 -32.49 10.46 7.86
C PHE A 317 -32.87 11.56 6.85
N CYS A 318 -34.06 11.52 6.22
CA CYS A 318 -34.45 12.50 5.19
C CYS A 318 -35.45 13.58 5.62
N LYS A 319 -36.31 13.37 6.63
CA LYS A 319 -37.50 14.25 6.78
C LYS A 319 -37.26 15.59 7.50
N ASP A 320 -36.28 15.70 8.41
CA ASP A 320 -36.13 16.89 9.28
C ASP A 320 -34.70 17.43 9.41
N LYS A 321 -33.73 17.04 8.57
CA LYS A 321 -32.28 17.25 8.82
C LYS A 321 -31.77 16.70 10.17
N LYS A 322 -32.60 16.08 11.02
CA LYS A 322 -32.21 15.42 12.29
C LYS A 322 -31.08 14.38 12.13
N GLY A 323 -30.90 13.83 10.92
CA GLY A 323 -29.79 12.94 10.61
C GLY A 323 -28.43 13.64 10.51
N SER A 324 -28.37 14.95 10.26
CA SER A 324 -27.12 15.68 10.00
C SER A 324 -26.21 15.77 11.21
N GLN A 325 -26.76 15.63 12.42
CA GLN A 325 -26.01 15.63 13.68
C GLN A 325 -25.31 14.30 13.98
N TYR A 326 -25.63 13.24 13.23
CA TYR A 326 -25.03 11.91 13.41
C TYR A 326 -23.98 11.64 12.35
N ASP A 327 -22.83 11.10 12.76
CA ASP A 327 -21.79 10.63 11.85
C ASP A 327 -22.17 9.29 11.18
N CYS A 328 -21.35 8.82 10.23
CA CYS A 328 -21.63 7.60 9.48
C CYS A 328 -21.77 6.36 10.38
N ARG A 329 -20.96 6.25 11.44
CA ARG A 329 -20.97 5.14 12.39
C ARG A 329 -22.27 5.13 13.19
N GLN A 330 -22.66 6.28 13.74
CA GLN A 330 -23.87 6.47 14.52
C GLN A 330 -25.11 6.15 13.69
N ARG A 331 -25.14 6.58 12.42
CA ARG A 331 -26.24 6.26 11.50
C ARG A 331 -26.35 4.76 11.23
N CYS A 332 -25.23 4.07 10.98
CA CYS A 332 -25.23 2.62 10.78
C CYS A 332 -25.67 1.89 12.07
N GLY A 333 -25.22 2.32 13.24
CA GLY A 333 -25.63 1.76 14.53
C GLY A 333 -27.13 1.91 14.80
N ILE A 334 -27.72 3.06 14.47
CA ILE A 334 -29.18 3.28 14.58
C ILE A 334 -29.93 2.29 13.68
N VAL A 335 -29.50 2.11 12.43
CA VAL A 335 -30.14 1.15 11.50
C VAL A 335 -30.09 -0.27 12.05
N LEU A 336 -28.93 -0.73 12.54
CA LEU A 336 -28.78 -2.06 13.13
C LEU A 336 -29.68 -2.24 14.36
N SER A 337 -29.76 -1.26 15.26
CA SER A 337 -30.60 -1.33 16.45
C SER A 337 -32.09 -1.47 16.13
N LEU A 338 -32.56 -0.79 15.07
CA LEU A 338 -33.95 -0.86 14.63
C LEU A 338 -34.28 -2.24 14.04
N ILE A 339 -33.33 -2.85 13.32
CA ILE A 339 -33.48 -4.20 12.79
C ILE A 339 -33.52 -5.21 13.92
N GLN A 340 -32.58 -5.13 14.86
CA GLN A 340 -32.51 -6.06 15.98
C GLN A 340 -33.80 -6.02 16.81
N LYS A 341 -34.33 -4.82 17.07
CA LYS A 341 -35.63 -4.65 17.73
C LYS A 341 -36.75 -5.29 16.93
N LYS A 342 -36.77 -5.11 15.60
CA LYS A 342 -37.83 -5.66 14.76
C LYS A 342 -37.80 -7.19 14.68
N ILE A 343 -36.61 -7.79 14.63
CA ILE A 343 -36.43 -9.25 14.72
C ILE A 343 -36.98 -9.75 16.05
N SER A 344 -36.61 -9.10 17.16
CA SER A 344 -37.10 -9.46 18.50
C SER A 344 -38.63 -9.39 18.59
N ASP A 345 -39.24 -8.32 18.05
CA ASP A 345 -40.71 -8.18 18.00
C ASP A 345 -41.39 -9.31 17.20
N LEU A 346 -40.74 -9.80 16.13
CA LEU A 346 -41.25 -10.89 15.29
C LEU A 346 -41.10 -12.25 15.97
N ASP A 347 -39.97 -12.50 16.64
CA ASP A 347 -39.76 -13.72 17.43
C ASP A 347 -40.79 -13.81 18.56
N GLU A 348 -41.07 -12.71 19.27
CA GLU A 348 -42.12 -12.65 20.29
C GLU A 348 -43.53 -12.92 19.70
N GLN A 349 -43.82 -12.41 18.50
CA GLN A 349 -45.10 -12.67 17.82
C GLN A 349 -45.22 -14.14 17.41
N GLN A 350 -44.15 -14.73 16.88
CA GLN A 350 -44.12 -16.12 16.48
C GLN A 350 -44.27 -17.04 17.69
N GLN A 351 -43.62 -16.72 18.80
CA GLN A 351 -43.75 -17.46 20.05
C GLN A 351 -45.19 -17.41 20.57
N LYS A 352 -45.83 -16.23 20.59
CA LYS A 352 -47.26 -16.09 20.95
C LYS A 352 -48.19 -16.91 20.06
N ILE A 353 -47.90 -16.99 18.75
CA ILE A 353 -48.66 -17.83 17.81
C ILE A 353 -48.47 -19.31 18.13
N ASN A 354 -47.24 -19.73 18.43
CA ASN A 354 -46.93 -21.12 18.78
C ASN A 354 -47.61 -21.51 20.10
N ASP A 355 -47.55 -20.65 21.11
CA ASP A 355 -48.21 -20.86 22.41
C ASP A 355 -49.74 -20.96 22.25
N GLN A 356 -50.35 -20.18 21.35
CA GLN A 356 -51.77 -20.26 21.02
C GLN A 356 -52.15 -21.53 20.23
N LYS A 357 -51.26 -22.05 19.39
CA LYS A 357 -51.44 -23.32 18.67
C LYS A 357 -51.35 -24.52 19.63
N GLU A 358 -50.45 -24.49 20.60
CA GLU A 358 -50.37 -25.52 21.63
C GLU A 358 -51.61 -25.55 22.53
N PHE A 359 -52.18 -24.37 22.82
CA PHE A 359 -53.40 -24.27 23.63
C PHE A 359 -54.69 -24.67 22.89
N SER A 360 -54.71 -24.62 21.54
CA SER A 360 -55.91 -24.92 20.74
C SER A 360 -56.00 -26.35 20.20
N GLY A 361 -55.00 -27.22 20.46
CA GLY A 361 -55.10 -28.68 20.29
C GLY A 361 -55.49 -29.17 18.89
N THR A 362 -55.33 -28.36 17.84
CA THR A 362 -55.71 -28.73 16.48
C THR A 362 -54.47 -29.14 15.68
N ASN A 363 -54.27 -30.46 15.56
CA ASN A 363 -53.30 -31.07 14.66
C ASN A 363 -53.73 -30.86 13.20
N ALA A 364 -53.38 -29.70 12.63
CA ALA A 364 -53.45 -29.48 11.18
C ALA A 364 -52.05 -29.61 10.58
N THR A 365 -51.81 -30.73 9.90
CA THR A 365 -50.63 -30.98 9.08
C THR A 365 -50.60 -30.04 7.87
N GLY A 366 -49.56 -29.23 7.71
CA GLY A 366 -49.24 -28.62 6.42
C GLY A 366 -48.54 -27.26 6.49
N GLY A 367 -47.36 -27.19 5.89
CA GLY A 367 -46.72 -25.93 5.46
C GLY A 367 -45.51 -25.53 6.29
N ASP A 368 -44.37 -26.12 5.99
CA ASP A 368 -43.05 -25.69 6.47
C ASP A 368 -42.69 -24.36 5.79
N LEU A 369 -42.94 -23.24 6.48
CA LEU A 369 -42.38 -21.93 6.18
C LEU A 369 -41.38 -21.60 7.29
N GLY A 370 -40.31 -22.39 7.37
CA GLY A 370 -39.14 -22.08 8.17
C GLY A 370 -38.45 -20.83 7.61
N LEU A 371 -38.72 -19.67 8.20
CA LEU A 371 -37.94 -18.46 8.00
C LEU A 371 -36.57 -18.68 8.68
N VAL A 372 -35.59 -19.15 7.92
CA VAL A 372 -34.21 -19.27 8.39
C VAL A 372 -33.59 -17.89 8.40
N VAL A 373 -33.80 -17.13 9.48
CA VAL A 373 -32.96 -15.98 9.80
C VAL A 373 -31.61 -16.54 10.24
N ILE A 374 -30.58 -16.44 9.40
CA ILE A 374 -29.21 -16.81 9.75
C ILE A 374 -28.69 -15.78 10.77
N GLY A 375 -29.09 -15.96 12.03
CA GLY A 375 -28.60 -15.19 13.16
C GLY A 375 -27.18 -15.61 13.49
N LYS A 376 -26.18 -14.98 12.86
CA LYS A 376 -24.87 -14.88 13.49
C LYS A 376 -25.02 -13.87 14.63
N GLY A 377 -24.94 -14.36 15.86
CA GLY A 377 -25.01 -13.54 17.06
C GLY A 377 -24.04 -12.37 17.01
N PHE A 378 -24.56 -11.18 17.29
CA PHE A 378 -23.82 -9.93 17.36
C PHE A 378 -22.96 -9.89 18.63
N LYS A 379 -21.64 -9.80 18.47
CA LYS A 379 -20.69 -9.43 19.54
C LYS A 379 -20.01 -8.12 19.18
#